data_AF-A0A1Y1NIP6-F1
#
_entry.id   AF-A0A1Y1NIP6-F1
#
_cell.length_a   1.000
_cell.length_b   1.000
_cell.length_c   1.000
_cell.angle_alpha   90.00
_cell.angle_beta   90.00
_cell.angle_gamma   90.00
#
_symmetry.space_group_name_H-M   'P 1'
#
loop_
_entity.id
_entity.type
_entity.pdbx_description
1 polymer ?
#
loop_
_entity_poly.entity_id
_entity_poly.type
_entity_poly.pdbx_seq_one_letter_code
_entity_poly.pdbx_strand_id
1 'polypeptide(L)'
;MLPDNRDVSYLQKMGRAVYSGMSSSDANAIWVMQNWLFVHEIIFWTPERAKALLTSVPQGKMLVLDLQSEQHPQYNRFHSYYGQPFIWCMLHDFGGTLGMFGSLYTINAEVSKARLQVNGTMVGSGITPEGINQNYILYDFMSEVSWRTEPTDLTIWVAKYALRRYGKENAMAIKSWQILKDTVYNFTSIIPMRGKYAITRRPSTRITTWIWYDPCDLLQAWKFLLQASQDLRTSSAYLTDLTDLTRQVLQVLGDQYYKKLKQHFRLKKRELFQ
;
A
#
# COMPACT_ATOMS: atom_id res chain seq x y z
N MET A 1 0.46 -18.33 -10.83
CA MET A 1 0.84 -19.56 -11.54
C MET A 1 1.56 -19.14 -12.82
N LEU A 2 2.69 -19.77 -13.12
CA LEU A 2 3.44 -19.51 -14.35
C LEU A 2 2.77 -20.22 -15.52
N PRO A 3 2.67 -19.61 -16.70
CA PRO A 3 2.32 -20.34 -17.91
C PRO A 3 3.34 -21.42 -18.21
N ASP A 4 2.87 -22.58 -18.70
CA ASP A 4 3.71 -23.74 -18.98
C ASP A 4 4.66 -23.54 -20.16
N ASN A 5 4.38 -22.56 -21.03
CA ASN A 5 5.21 -22.20 -22.17
C ASN A 5 5.52 -20.70 -22.20
N ARG A 6 6.78 -20.38 -22.54
CA ARG A 6 7.35 -19.03 -22.64
C ARG A 6 7.18 -18.40 -24.03
N ASP A 7 6.77 -19.17 -25.03
CA ASP A 7 6.63 -18.70 -26.41
C ASP A 7 5.61 -17.58 -26.52
N VAL A 8 5.99 -16.48 -27.15
CA VAL A 8 5.11 -15.30 -27.33
C VAL A 8 3.83 -15.66 -28.10
N SER A 9 3.92 -16.58 -29.06
CA SER A 9 2.77 -17.05 -29.83
C SER A 9 1.78 -17.85 -28.97
N TYR A 10 2.29 -18.63 -28.01
CA TYR A 10 1.47 -19.34 -27.03
C TYR A 10 0.75 -18.36 -26.11
N LEU A 11 1.46 -17.38 -25.54
CA LEU A 11 0.88 -16.38 -24.66
C LEU A 11 -0.20 -15.53 -25.37
N GLN A 12 0.03 -15.20 -26.64
CA GLN A 12 -0.94 -14.48 -27.44
C GLN A 12 -2.18 -15.32 -27.76
N LYS A 13 -2.03 -16.62 -28.06
CA LYS A 13 -3.15 -17.55 -28.27
C LYS A 13 -3.97 -17.73 -26.99
N MET A 14 -3.31 -17.85 -25.85
CA MET A 14 -3.95 -17.94 -24.54
C MET A 14 -4.85 -16.72 -24.28
N GLY A 15 -4.32 -15.51 -24.41
CA GLY A 15 -5.11 -14.29 -24.19
C GLY A 15 -6.27 -14.14 -25.18
N ARG A 16 -6.05 -14.48 -26.47
CA ARG A 16 -7.12 -14.53 -27.48
C ARG A 16 -8.23 -15.50 -27.12
N ALA A 17 -7.88 -16.69 -26.63
CA ALA A 17 -8.85 -17.73 -26.29
C ALA A 17 -9.75 -17.27 -25.13
N VAL A 18 -9.16 -16.69 -24.08
CA VAL A 18 -9.91 -16.12 -22.94
C VAL A 18 -10.89 -15.05 -23.43
N TYR A 19 -10.41 -14.07 -24.18
CA TYR A 19 -11.26 -12.97 -24.65
C TYR A 19 -12.34 -13.43 -25.66
N SER A 20 -12.02 -14.40 -26.52
CA SER A 20 -13.01 -14.98 -27.45
C SER A 20 -14.13 -15.68 -26.70
N GLY A 21 -13.83 -16.36 -25.58
CA GLY A 21 -14.85 -16.94 -24.71
C GLY A 21 -15.76 -15.91 -24.04
N MET A 22 -15.21 -14.75 -23.66
CA MET A 22 -16.01 -13.65 -23.11
C MET A 22 -16.90 -13.01 -24.19
N SER A 23 -16.29 -12.67 -25.33
CA SER A 23 -16.94 -11.94 -26.41
C SER A 23 -17.96 -12.75 -27.22
N SER A 24 -17.89 -14.09 -27.16
CA SER A 24 -18.93 -14.95 -27.72
C SER A 24 -20.26 -14.86 -26.96
N SER A 25 -20.21 -14.50 -25.68
CA SER A 25 -21.40 -14.32 -24.83
C SER A 25 -21.85 -12.86 -24.75
N ASP A 26 -20.90 -11.92 -24.78
CA ASP A 26 -21.18 -10.48 -24.79
C ASP A 26 -20.23 -9.75 -25.76
N ALA A 27 -20.77 -9.28 -26.88
CA ALA A 27 -20.01 -8.54 -27.89
C ALA A 27 -19.35 -7.25 -27.35
N ASN A 28 -19.85 -6.71 -26.23
CA ASN A 28 -19.31 -5.52 -25.58
C ASN A 28 -18.32 -5.83 -24.45
N ALA A 29 -18.04 -7.10 -24.17
CA ALA A 29 -17.19 -7.54 -23.06
C ALA A 29 -15.86 -6.75 -22.96
N ILE A 30 -15.51 -6.38 -21.73
CA ILE A 30 -14.20 -5.82 -21.36
C ILE A 30 -13.55 -6.77 -20.38
N TRP A 31 -12.34 -7.21 -20.69
CA TRP A 31 -11.56 -8.03 -19.77
C TRP A 31 -10.86 -7.15 -18.73
N VAL A 32 -11.39 -7.12 -17.51
CA VAL A 32 -10.68 -6.53 -16.36
C VAL A 32 -9.60 -7.51 -15.89
N MET A 33 -8.34 -7.10 -15.97
CA MET A 33 -7.19 -7.96 -15.71
C MET A 33 -6.31 -7.38 -14.62
N GLN A 34 -6.01 -8.16 -13.58
CA GLN A 34 -5.01 -7.78 -12.56
C GLN A 34 -3.60 -7.96 -13.11
N ASN A 35 -2.75 -6.94 -12.98
CA ASN A 35 -1.38 -6.97 -13.50
C ASN A 35 -0.37 -7.69 -12.58
N TRP A 36 -0.81 -8.20 -11.40
CA TRP A 36 0.08 -8.69 -10.34
C TRP A 36 1.06 -9.77 -10.80
N LEU A 37 0.67 -10.58 -11.79
CA LEU A 37 1.55 -11.57 -12.40
C LEU A 37 2.83 -10.96 -12.99
N PHE A 38 2.80 -9.73 -13.51
CA PHE A 38 3.97 -9.03 -14.03
C PHE A 38 4.95 -8.59 -12.93
N VAL A 39 4.45 -8.40 -11.71
CA VAL A 39 5.23 -8.08 -10.51
C VAL A 39 5.76 -9.36 -9.87
N HIS A 40 4.86 -10.32 -9.59
CA HIS A 40 5.18 -11.56 -8.89
C HIS A 40 6.18 -12.44 -9.66
N GLU A 41 6.03 -12.52 -10.98
CA GLU A 41 6.85 -13.36 -11.85
C GLU A 41 7.69 -12.50 -12.81
N ILE A 42 8.39 -11.49 -12.27
CA ILE A 42 9.10 -10.46 -13.04
C ILE A 42 10.12 -11.02 -14.05
N ILE A 43 10.75 -12.15 -13.73
CA ILE A 43 11.71 -12.87 -14.60
C ILE A 43 10.98 -13.53 -15.78
N PHE A 44 9.76 -14.02 -15.55
CA PHE A 44 8.94 -14.59 -16.61
C PHE A 44 8.26 -13.51 -17.45
N TRP A 45 7.81 -12.40 -16.88
CA TRP A 45 7.10 -11.41 -17.68
C TRP A 45 8.05 -10.33 -18.18
N THR A 46 8.83 -10.66 -19.21
CA THR A 46 9.62 -9.66 -19.96
C THR A 46 8.69 -8.75 -20.78
N PRO A 47 9.16 -7.57 -21.21
CA PRO A 47 8.38 -6.68 -22.08
C PRO A 47 7.77 -7.38 -23.29
N GLU A 48 8.51 -8.27 -23.96
CA GLU A 48 8.02 -8.98 -25.15
C GLU A 48 6.87 -9.94 -24.81
N ARG A 49 7.01 -10.67 -23.70
CA ARG A 49 5.99 -11.63 -23.23
C ARG A 49 4.74 -10.93 -22.71
N ALA A 50 4.91 -9.85 -21.95
CA ALA A 50 3.82 -9.01 -21.50
C ALA A 50 3.09 -8.37 -22.68
N LYS A 51 3.82 -7.83 -23.66
CA LYS A 51 3.23 -7.28 -24.89
C LYS A 51 2.41 -8.31 -25.64
N ALA A 52 2.91 -9.55 -25.77
CA ALA A 52 2.18 -10.63 -26.44
C ALA A 52 0.82 -10.93 -25.80
N LEU A 53 0.74 -10.91 -24.46
CA LEU A 53 -0.53 -11.07 -23.74
C LEU A 53 -1.42 -9.82 -23.86
N LEU A 54 -0.90 -8.63 -23.56
CA LEU A 54 -1.67 -7.38 -23.49
C LEU A 54 -2.24 -6.96 -24.86
N THR A 55 -1.55 -7.31 -25.95
CA THR A 55 -1.99 -7.05 -27.34
C THR A 55 -2.67 -8.26 -27.99
N SER A 56 -2.95 -9.32 -27.23
CA SER A 56 -3.72 -10.46 -27.72
C SER A 56 -5.20 -10.15 -27.91
N VAL A 57 -5.68 -9.08 -27.29
CA VAL A 57 -7.07 -8.61 -27.33
C VAL A 57 -7.15 -7.25 -28.01
N PRO A 58 -8.29 -6.88 -28.62
CA PRO A 58 -8.44 -5.58 -29.26
C PRO A 58 -8.13 -4.42 -28.30
N GLN A 59 -7.66 -3.30 -28.86
CA GLN A 59 -7.39 -2.09 -28.09
C GLN A 59 -8.64 -1.62 -27.34
N GLY A 60 -8.52 -1.31 -26.05
CA GLY A 60 -9.63 -0.86 -25.21
C GLY A 60 -10.55 -1.98 -24.71
N LYS A 61 -10.31 -3.24 -25.11
CA LYS A 61 -11.08 -4.41 -24.66
C LYS A 61 -10.44 -5.16 -23.50
N MET A 62 -9.31 -4.66 -22.99
CA MET A 62 -8.73 -5.05 -21.71
C MET A 62 -8.50 -3.82 -20.85
N LEU A 63 -9.00 -3.86 -19.62
CA LEU A 63 -8.77 -2.86 -18.60
C LEU A 63 -7.82 -3.42 -17.55
N VAL A 64 -6.60 -2.91 -17.51
CA VAL A 64 -5.56 -3.41 -16.61
C VAL A 64 -5.67 -2.74 -15.25
N LEU A 65 -5.76 -3.51 -14.17
CA LEU A 65 -5.59 -3.01 -12.82
C LEU A 65 -4.10 -3.06 -12.48
N ASP A 66 -3.44 -1.90 -12.43
CA ASP A 66 -2.05 -1.78 -11.99
C ASP A 66 -2.02 -1.88 -10.46
N LEU A 67 -1.98 -3.12 -9.98
CA LEU A 67 -2.61 -3.53 -8.73
C LEU A 67 -1.96 -2.91 -7.49
N GLN A 68 -0.64 -2.69 -7.53
CA GLN A 68 0.13 -2.09 -6.43
C GLN A 68 0.98 -0.93 -6.98
N SER A 69 0.32 0.05 -7.59
CA SER A 69 1.01 1.16 -8.25
C SER A 69 1.76 2.07 -7.29
N GLU A 70 1.38 2.09 -6.01
CA GLU A 70 2.03 2.88 -4.96
C GLU A 70 3.44 2.38 -4.60
N GLN A 71 3.79 1.13 -4.96
CA GLN A 71 5.08 0.53 -4.63
C GLN A 71 5.76 -0.15 -5.84
N HIS A 72 4.98 -0.77 -6.72
CA HIS A 72 5.46 -1.54 -7.87
C HIS A 72 4.72 -1.19 -9.17
N PRO A 73 4.66 0.09 -9.58
CA PRO A 73 3.94 0.50 -10.79
C PRO A 73 4.54 -0.18 -12.03
N GLN A 74 3.71 -0.81 -12.86
CA GLN A 74 4.16 -1.47 -14.09
C GLN A 74 3.82 -0.67 -15.35
N TYR A 75 2.95 0.34 -15.28
CA TYR A 75 2.55 1.14 -16.44
C TYR A 75 3.75 1.78 -17.17
N ASN A 76 4.77 2.26 -16.45
CA ASN A 76 5.99 2.80 -17.08
C ASN A 76 6.80 1.72 -17.80
N ARG A 77 6.95 0.54 -17.17
CA ARG A 77 7.70 -0.59 -17.72
C ARG A 77 7.10 -1.12 -19.03
N PHE A 78 5.77 -1.02 -19.17
CA PHE A 78 5.04 -1.52 -20.34
C PHE A 78 4.48 -0.40 -21.22
N HIS A 79 5.05 0.81 -21.15
CA HIS A 79 4.68 1.95 -21.99
C HIS A 79 3.17 2.21 -22.01
N SER A 80 2.55 2.36 -20.82
CA SER A 80 1.10 2.44 -20.65
C SER A 80 0.37 1.21 -21.23
N TYR A 81 0.84 0.02 -20.83
CA TYR A 81 0.30 -1.28 -21.24
C TYR A 81 0.10 -1.43 -22.75
N TYR A 82 1.05 -0.89 -23.54
CA TYR A 82 1.02 -0.89 -25.00
C TYR A 82 -0.31 -0.35 -25.56
N GLY A 83 -0.84 0.68 -24.89
CA GLY A 83 -2.06 1.38 -25.24
C GLY A 83 -3.33 0.86 -24.57
N GLN A 84 -3.29 -0.28 -23.85
CA GLN A 84 -4.50 -0.75 -23.16
C GLN A 84 -4.83 0.20 -22.00
N PRO A 85 -6.11 0.51 -21.75
CA PRO A 85 -6.48 1.35 -20.62
C PRO A 85 -6.11 0.69 -19.30
N PHE A 86 -5.69 1.49 -18.32
CA PHE A 86 -5.38 0.97 -16.98
C PHE A 86 -5.93 1.85 -15.85
N ILE A 87 -6.10 1.22 -14.69
CA ILE A 87 -6.43 1.87 -13.42
C ILE A 87 -5.18 1.82 -12.53
N TRP A 88 -4.77 2.98 -12.02
CA TRP A 88 -3.72 3.06 -10.99
C TRP A 88 -4.32 2.63 -9.66
N CYS A 89 -3.92 1.49 -9.11
CA CYS A 89 -4.47 1.01 -7.85
C CYS A 89 -3.50 1.19 -6.69
N MET A 90 -4.05 1.59 -5.54
CA MET A 90 -3.41 1.44 -4.24
C MET A 90 -3.78 0.07 -3.66
N LEU A 91 -2.83 -0.85 -3.57
CA LEU A 91 -3.07 -2.13 -2.88
C LEU A 91 -3.05 -1.91 -1.37
N HIS A 92 -1.99 -1.27 -0.88
CA HIS A 92 -1.73 -0.93 0.52
C HIS A 92 -1.62 -2.14 1.48
N ASP A 93 -2.64 -2.98 1.61
CA ASP A 93 -2.70 -4.05 2.59
C ASP A 93 -2.58 -5.45 1.96
N PHE A 94 -1.84 -6.31 2.67
CA PHE A 94 -1.74 -7.75 2.40
C PHE A 94 -2.29 -8.56 3.59
N GLY A 95 -3.20 -9.48 3.32
CA GLY A 95 -3.76 -10.43 4.29
C GLY A 95 -4.55 -9.82 5.46
N GLY A 96 -4.95 -8.55 5.40
CA GLY A 96 -5.60 -7.86 6.52
C GLY A 96 -4.70 -7.69 7.73
N THR A 97 -3.38 -7.63 7.50
CA THR A 97 -2.41 -7.54 8.60
C THR A 97 -2.38 -6.15 9.19
N LEU A 98 -2.56 -6.06 10.52
CA LEU A 98 -2.47 -4.78 11.22
C LEU A 98 -1.02 -4.27 11.28
N GLY A 99 -0.90 -2.94 11.31
CA GLY A 99 0.36 -2.20 11.33
C GLY A 99 0.14 -0.82 10.72
N MET A 100 0.68 0.23 11.33
CA MET A 100 0.60 1.57 10.74
C MET A 100 1.62 1.67 9.59
N PHE A 101 1.10 1.86 8.39
CA PHE A 101 1.86 1.79 7.15
C PHE A 101 1.14 2.60 6.06
N GLY A 102 1.90 3.21 5.15
CA GLY A 102 1.36 3.82 3.96
C GLY A 102 2.34 4.78 3.28
N SER A 103 1.95 5.28 2.12
CA SER A 103 2.80 6.11 1.25
C SER A 103 2.04 7.35 0.77
N LEU A 104 1.59 8.20 1.69
CA LEU A 104 0.76 9.39 1.39
C LEU A 104 1.41 10.28 0.33
N TYR A 105 2.71 10.55 0.45
CA TYR A 105 3.46 11.37 -0.52
C TYR A 105 3.47 10.74 -1.92
N THR A 106 3.72 9.43 -2.01
CA THR A 106 3.71 8.71 -3.28
C THR A 106 2.34 8.76 -3.94
N ILE A 107 1.27 8.49 -3.18
CA ILE A 107 -0.10 8.55 -3.70
C ILE A 107 -0.43 9.96 -4.21
N ASN A 108 -0.08 10.99 -3.42
CA ASN A 108 -0.36 12.38 -3.75
C ASN A 108 0.31 12.83 -5.06
N ALA A 109 1.56 12.39 -5.28
CA ALA A 109 2.34 12.79 -6.45
C ALA A 109 2.09 11.89 -7.67
N GLU A 110 2.20 10.58 -7.51
CA GLU A 110 2.29 9.65 -8.64
C GLU A 110 0.94 9.39 -9.32
N VAL A 111 -0.19 9.52 -8.61
CA VAL A 111 -1.51 9.44 -9.26
C VAL A 111 -1.72 10.62 -10.23
N SER A 112 -1.38 11.83 -9.79
CA SER A 112 -1.47 13.03 -10.63
C SER A 112 -0.54 12.92 -11.84
N LYS A 113 0.70 12.49 -11.61
CA LYS A 113 1.71 12.30 -12.65
C LYS A 113 1.31 11.25 -13.68
N ALA A 114 0.77 10.10 -13.26
CA ALA A 114 0.31 9.05 -14.17
C ALA A 114 -0.86 9.53 -15.03
N ARG A 115 -1.75 10.36 -14.47
CA ARG A 115 -2.88 10.96 -15.20
C ARG A 115 -2.43 11.97 -16.25
N LEU A 116 -1.43 12.79 -15.93
CA LEU A 116 -0.90 13.84 -16.81
C LEU A 116 0.16 13.32 -17.81
N GLN A 117 0.44 12.01 -17.79
CA GLN A 117 1.43 11.42 -18.70
C GLN A 117 1.00 11.59 -20.16
N VAL A 118 1.87 12.20 -20.97
CA VAL A 118 1.68 12.30 -22.43
C VAL A 118 1.62 10.89 -23.03
N ASN A 119 0.58 10.64 -23.84
CA ASN A 119 0.26 9.31 -24.38
C ASN A 119 0.01 8.23 -23.31
N GLY A 120 -0.34 8.65 -22.09
CA GLY A 120 -0.78 7.75 -21.03
C GLY A 120 -2.18 7.19 -21.30
N THR A 121 -2.42 5.97 -20.87
CA THR A 121 -3.73 5.29 -20.98
C THR A 121 -4.39 5.05 -19.63
N MET A 122 -4.02 5.86 -18.63
CA MET A 122 -4.69 5.84 -17.33
C MET A 122 -6.13 6.34 -17.50
N VAL A 123 -7.10 5.53 -17.09
CA VAL A 123 -8.53 5.87 -17.17
C VAL A 123 -9.20 5.96 -15.80
N GLY A 124 -8.47 5.68 -14.72
CA GLY A 124 -9.00 5.79 -13.36
C GLY A 124 -7.98 5.47 -12.28
N SER A 125 -8.40 5.68 -11.04
CA SER A 125 -7.70 5.30 -9.81
C SER A 125 -8.54 4.29 -9.03
N GLY A 126 -7.90 3.40 -8.27
CA GLY A 126 -8.56 2.30 -7.58
C GLY A 126 -7.94 1.96 -6.23
N ILE A 127 -8.67 1.20 -5.43
CA ILE A 127 -8.24 0.68 -4.13
C ILE A 127 -8.43 -0.83 -4.14
N THR A 128 -7.35 -1.58 -3.93
CA THR A 128 -7.34 -3.05 -4.06
C THR A 128 -6.67 -3.75 -2.87
N PRO A 129 -7.09 -3.47 -1.63
CA PRO A 129 -6.50 -4.12 -0.47
C PRO A 129 -6.93 -5.58 -0.36
N GLU A 130 -6.05 -6.43 0.16
CA GLU A 130 -6.44 -7.80 0.52
C GLU A 130 -7.34 -7.81 1.77
N GLY A 131 -7.16 -6.85 2.68
CA GLY A 131 -8.02 -6.65 3.85
C GLY A 131 -8.28 -5.17 4.19
N ILE A 132 -9.48 -4.90 4.69
CA ILE A 132 -9.94 -3.56 5.12
C ILE A 132 -9.95 -3.42 6.65
N ASN A 133 -10.46 -2.30 7.17
CA ASN A 133 -10.56 -1.97 8.61
C ASN A 133 -9.23 -1.63 9.30
N GLN A 134 -8.33 -0.97 8.57
CA GLN A 134 -7.06 -0.46 9.10
C GLN A 134 -6.64 0.79 8.29
N ASN A 135 -5.66 1.55 8.80
CA ASN A 135 -5.03 2.70 8.13
C ASN A 135 -6.01 3.63 7.38
N TYR A 136 -7.13 3.99 8.03
CA TYR A 136 -8.26 4.72 7.44
C TYR A 136 -7.85 5.97 6.64
N ILE A 137 -6.81 6.67 7.08
CA ILE A 137 -6.27 7.86 6.42
C ILE A 137 -5.86 7.59 4.96
N LEU A 138 -5.30 6.42 4.63
CA LEU A 138 -4.90 6.08 3.26
C LEU A 138 -6.10 5.91 2.35
N TYR A 139 -7.15 5.24 2.84
CA TYR A 139 -8.38 5.01 2.08
C TYR A 139 -9.19 6.28 1.90
N ASP A 140 -9.24 7.14 2.92
CA ASP A 140 -9.82 8.50 2.81
C ASP A 140 -9.07 9.32 1.77
N PHE A 141 -7.72 9.32 1.86
CA PHE A 141 -6.89 10.07 0.94
C PHE A 141 -6.99 9.58 -0.51
N MET A 142 -6.87 8.27 -0.75
CA MET A 142 -6.95 7.68 -2.08
C MET A 142 -8.32 7.90 -2.74
N SER A 143 -9.39 7.87 -1.93
CA SER A 143 -10.73 8.22 -2.39
C SER A 143 -10.81 9.68 -2.83
N GLU A 144 -10.24 10.61 -2.07
CA GLU A 144 -10.21 12.03 -2.45
C GLU A 144 -9.34 12.28 -3.70
N VAL A 145 -8.15 11.67 -3.79
CA VAL A 145 -7.22 11.82 -4.92
C VAL A 145 -7.87 11.45 -6.26
N SER A 146 -8.85 10.55 -6.25
CA SER A 146 -9.63 10.19 -7.44
C SER A 146 -10.41 11.37 -8.05
N TRP A 147 -10.71 12.40 -7.24
CA TRP A 147 -11.44 13.61 -7.63
C TRP A 147 -10.56 14.84 -7.81
N ARG A 148 -9.27 14.76 -7.47
CA ARG A 148 -8.33 15.89 -7.55
C ARG A 148 -7.58 15.86 -8.86
N THR A 149 -7.46 16.99 -9.55
CA THR A 149 -6.60 17.12 -10.75
C THR A 149 -5.13 17.29 -10.42
N GLU A 150 -4.82 17.88 -9.27
CA GLU A 150 -3.46 18.22 -8.82
C GLU A 150 -3.20 17.73 -7.39
N PRO A 151 -1.92 17.51 -7.02
CA PRO A 151 -1.53 17.17 -5.65
C PRO A 151 -2.00 18.22 -4.63
N THR A 152 -2.23 17.80 -3.39
CA THR A 152 -2.55 18.69 -2.27
C THR A 152 -1.37 18.89 -1.34
N ASP A 153 -1.37 19.98 -0.58
CA ASP A 153 -0.50 20.11 0.58
C ASP A 153 -0.92 19.10 1.66
N LEU A 154 -0.08 18.09 1.89
CA LEU A 154 -0.36 17.05 2.87
C LEU A 154 -0.32 17.56 4.31
N THR A 155 0.43 18.63 4.61
CA THR A 155 0.44 19.27 5.94
C THR A 155 -0.94 19.82 6.26
N ILE A 156 -1.54 20.56 5.32
CA ILE A 156 -2.90 21.10 5.49
C ILE A 156 -3.91 19.95 5.48
N TRP A 157 -3.75 18.98 4.59
CA TRP A 157 -4.71 17.88 4.42
C TRP A 157 -4.82 17.01 5.67
N VAL A 158 -3.71 16.62 6.31
CA VAL A 158 -3.74 15.78 7.53
C VAL A 158 -4.24 16.56 8.76
N ALA A 159 -4.01 17.87 8.83
CA ALA A 159 -4.59 18.70 9.88
C ALA A 159 -6.13 18.74 9.76
N LYS A 160 -6.64 18.94 8.53
CA LYS A 160 -8.07 18.86 8.23
C LYS A 160 -8.63 17.45 8.46
N TYR A 161 -7.81 16.40 8.28
CA TYR A 161 -8.20 15.01 8.52
C TYR A 161 -8.48 14.77 10.00
N ALA A 162 -7.55 15.17 10.87
CA ALA A 162 -7.75 15.09 12.31
C ALA A 162 -9.03 15.81 12.74
N LEU A 163 -9.26 17.03 12.24
CA LEU A 163 -10.46 17.81 12.55
C LEU A 163 -11.76 17.09 12.12
N ARG A 164 -11.88 16.70 10.85
CA ARG A 164 -13.11 16.06 10.34
C ARG A 164 -13.37 14.70 10.98
N ARG A 165 -12.30 13.95 11.28
CA ARG A 165 -12.39 12.62 11.89
C ARG A 165 -12.79 12.68 13.35
N TYR A 166 -12.30 13.66 14.11
CA TYR A 166 -12.57 13.77 15.54
C TYR A 166 -13.75 14.69 15.86
N GLY A 167 -14.22 15.48 14.90
CA GLY A 167 -15.33 16.42 15.06
C GLY A 167 -15.00 17.66 15.90
N LYS A 168 -13.73 17.82 16.28
CA LYS A 168 -13.24 18.94 17.11
C LYS A 168 -11.77 19.22 16.79
N GLU A 169 -11.42 20.50 16.71
CA GLU A 169 -10.04 20.91 16.55
C GLU A 169 -9.24 20.64 17.83
N ASN A 170 -8.05 20.05 17.69
CA ASN A 170 -7.13 19.85 18.79
C ASN A 170 -5.68 19.93 18.30
N ALA A 171 -4.92 20.88 18.84
CA ALA A 171 -3.55 21.15 18.39
C ALA A 171 -2.60 19.96 18.61
N MET A 172 -2.80 19.16 19.67
CA MET A 172 -1.96 17.98 19.93
C MET A 172 -2.27 16.85 18.96
N ALA A 173 -3.55 16.61 18.65
CA ALA A 173 -3.94 15.67 17.62
C ALA A 173 -3.37 16.04 16.24
N ILE A 174 -3.43 17.33 15.86
CA ILE A 174 -2.81 17.81 14.62
C ILE A 174 -1.30 17.55 14.62
N LYS A 175 -0.57 17.89 15.70
CA LYS A 175 0.87 17.62 15.83
C LYS A 175 1.19 16.13 15.69
N SER A 176 0.39 15.25 16.29
CA SER A 176 0.54 13.80 16.12
C SER A 176 0.42 13.40 14.65
N TRP A 177 -0.63 13.84 13.97
CA TRP A 177 -0.86 13.50 12.56
C TRP A 177 0.21 14.05 11.61
N GLN A 178 0.80 15.21 11.90
CA GLN A 178 1.95 15.71 11.14
C GLN A 178 3.14 14.75 11.23
N ILE A 179 3.45 14.24 12.43
CA ILE A 179 4.54 13.28 12.61
C ILE A 179 4.22 11.96 11.92
N LEU A 180 2.99 11.45 12.08
CA LEU A 180 2.59 10.17 11.46
C LEU A 180 2.66 10.23 9.93
N LYS A 181 2.24 11.36 9.33
CA LYS A 181 2.37 11.64 7.90
C LYS A 181 3.81 11.46 7.42
N ASP A 182 4.78 11.96 8.18
CA ASP A 182 6.20 11.97 7.79
C ASP A 182 6.96 10.70 8.19
N THR A 183 6.33 9.79 8.95
CA THR A 183 6.94 8.57 9.47
C THR A 183 6.25 7.30 8.91
N VAL A 184 5.30 6.75 9.66
CA VAL A 184 4.58 5.50 9.30
C VAL A 184 3.81 5.62 8.00
N TYR A 185 3.44 6.82 7.58
CA TYR A 185 2.71 7.08 6.33
C TYR A 185 3.57 7.68 5.21
N ASN A 186 4.89 7.68 5.37
CA ASN A 186 5.87 8.10 4.35
C ASN A 186 6.79 6.94 3.92
N PHE A 187 6.21 5.78 3.61
CA PHE A 187 6.98 4.66 3.09
C PHE A 187 7.34 4.86 1.61
N THR A 188 8.62 4.72 1.28
CA THR A 188 9.15 4.94 -0.09
C THR A 188 9.99 3.77 -0.62
N SER A 189 10.08 2.67 0.13
CA SER A 189 10.87 1.50 -0.24
C SER A 189 10.06 0.48 -1.05
N ILE A 190 10.73 -0.54 -1.56
CA ILE A 190 10.13 -1.69 -2.26
C ILE A 190 10.04 -2.94 -1.36
N ILE A 191 10.44 -2.83 -0.09
CA ILE A 191 10.42 -3.95 0.84
C ILE A 191 8.96 -4.30 1.18
N PRO A 192 8.52 -5.56 1.05
CA PRO A 192 7.13 -5.92 1.31
C PRO A 192 6.79 -5.84 2.80
N MET A 193 5.88 -4.94 3.16
CA MET A 193 5.29 -4.84 4.51
C MET A 193 4.09 -5.78 4.62
N ARG A 194 4.19 -6.81 5.46
CA ARG A 194 3.18 -7.89 5.60
C ARG A 194 2.95 -8.34 7.05
N GLY A 195 2.97 -7.39 7.99
CA GLY A 195 2.73 -7.68 9.42
C GLY A 195 3.73 -8.63 10.08
N LYS A 196 4.95 -8.79 9.53
CA LYS A 196 5.96 -9.77 9.97
C LYS A 196 6.81 -9.30 11.15
N TYR A 197 6.16 -8.76 12.20
CA TYR A 197 6.81 -8.28 13.42
C TYR A 197 7.24 -9.43 14.34
N ALA A 198 8.11 -9.18 15.31
CA ALA A 198 8.58 -10.23 16.22
C ALA A 198 7.42 -10.86 17.02
N ILE A 199 6.47 -10.03 17.47
CA ILE A 199 5.34 -10.45 18.31
C ILE A 199 4.25 -11.24 17.56
N THR A 200 4.14 -11.09 16.24
CA THR A 200 3.12 -11.75 15.41
C THR A 200 3.64 -13.00 14.70
N ARG A 201 4.93 -13.33 14.87
CA ARG A 201 5.56 -14.49 14.24
C ARG A 201 5.77 -15.62 15.21
N ARG A 202 5.80 -16.85 14.69
CA ARG A 202 6.25 -18.02 15.45
C ARG A 202 7.63 -17.72 16.06
N PRO A 203 7.81 -17.87 17.39
CA PRO A 203 9.07 -17.56 18.06
C PRO A 203 10.27 -18.26 17.41
N SER A 204 11.35 -17.51 17.19
CA SER A 204 12.59 -18.02 16.61
C SER A 204 13.73 -17.05 16.88
N THR A 205 14.97 -17.55 16.96
CA THR A 205 16.19 -16.71 17.00
C THR A 205 16.56 -16.13 15.63
N ARG A 206 15.82 -16.50 14.58
CA ARG A 206 16.07 -16.09 13.17
C ARG A 206 15.19 -14.94 12.70
N ILE A 207 14.37 -14.34 13.56
CA ILE A 207 13.56 -13.18 13.17
C ILE A 207 14.50 -11.97 13.00
N THR A 208 14.27 -11.23 11.92
CA THR A 208 14.86 -9.94 11.63
C THR A 208 13.74 -8.92 11.64
N THR A 209 13.94 -7.84 12.39
CA THR A 209 12.97 -6.75 12.57
C THR A 209 13.54 -5.48 11.96
N TRP A 210 12.73 -4.74 11.22
CA TRP A 210 13.14 -3.53 10.53
C TRP A 210 11.96 -2.56 10.44
N ILE A 211 12.25 -1.27 10.49
CA ILE A 211 11.33 -0.15 10.33
C ILE A 211 12.03 0.93 9.49
N TRP A 212 11.26 1.77 8.79
CA TRP A 212 11.77 2.81 7.89
C TRP A 212 11.70 4.23 8.47
N TYR A 213 11.32 4.36 9.74
CA TYR A 213 11.14 5.61 10.45
C TYR A 213 11.82 5.55 11.83
N ASP A 214 12.03 6.71 12.46
CA ASP A 214 12.58 6.79 13.81
C ASP A 214 11.52 6.39 14.86
N PRO A 215 11.79 5.40 15.75
CA PRO A 215 10.91 5.10 16.88
C PRO A 215 10.60 6.29 17.79
N CYS A 216 11.54 7.24 17.94
CA CYS A 216 11.37 8.42 18.78
C CYS A 216 10.25 9.32 18.25
N ASP A 217 10.15 9.48 16.94
CA ASP A 217 9.07 10.26 16.32
C ASP A 217 7.71 9.59 16.55
N LEU A 218 7.65 8.26 16.41
CA LEU A 218 6.42 7.51 16.71
C LEU A 218 5.99 7.69 18.18
N LEU A 219 6.94 7.61 19.12
CA LEU A 219 6.67 7.86 20.54
C LEU A 219 6.21 9.30 20.80
N GLN A 220 6.79 10.27 20.09
CA GLN A 220 6.40 11.67 20.20
C GLN A 220 4.98 11.91 19.65
N ALA A 221 4.63 11.28 18.52
CA ALA A 221 3.26 11.28 18.01
C ALA A 221 2.28 10.68 19.02
N TRP A 222 2.62 9.52 19.59
CA TRP A 222 1.81 8.87 20.62
C TRP A 222 1.60 9.75 21.86
N LYS A 223 2.66 10.42 22.34
CA LYS A 223 2.57 11.38 23.45
C LYS A 223 1.61 12.52 23.14
N PHE A 224 1.68 13.11 21.95
CA PHE A 224 0.75 14.16 21.55
C PHE A 224 -0.68 13.65 21.45
N LEU A 225 -0.91 12.46 20.88
CA LEU A 225 -2.25 11.91 20.79
C LEU A 225 -2.84 11.59 22.18
N LEU A 226 -2.02 11.11 23.13
CA LEU A 226 -2.42 10.94 24.54
C LEU A 226 -2.79 12.26 25.22
N GLN A 227 -2.04 13.34 24.95
CA GLN A 227 -2.34 14.67 25.49
C GLN A 227 -3.67 15.25 24.97
N ALA A 228 -4.16 14.79 23.82
CA ALA A 228 -5.46 15.17 23.29
C ALA A 228 -6.65 14.44 23.98
N SER A 229 -6.39 13.46 24.86
CA SER A 229 -7.41 12.56 25.41
C SER A 229 -8.51 13.27 26.17
N GLN A 230 -8.18 14.28 26.98
CA GLN A 230 -9.18 15.00 27.77
C GLN A 230 -10.24 15.66 26.87
N ASP A 231 -9.83 16.16 25.70
CA ASP A 231 -10.70 16.83 24.74
C ASP A 231 -11.42 15.89 23.77
N LEU A 232 -10.79 14.78 23.41
CA LEU A 232 -11.23 13.92 22.30
C LEU A 232 -11.76 12.55 22.73
N ARG A 233 -11.71 12.19 24.01
CA ARG A 233 -12.14 10.88 24.54
C ARG A 233 -13.59 10.47 24.20
N THR A 234 -14.46 11.40 23.86
CA THR A 234 -15.84 11.10 23.45
C THR A 234 -15.97 10.75 21.97
N SER A 235 -14.95 11.02 21.16
CA SER A 235 -14.89 10.63 19.75
C SER A 235 -14.45 9.17 19.63
N SER A 236 -15.32 8.31 19.10
CA SER A 236 -14.98 6.91 18.84
C SER A 236 -13.81 6.77 17.86
N ALA A 237 -13.74 7.63 16.84
CA ALA A 237 -12.64 7.64 15.88
C ALA A 237 -11.30 8.00 16.53
N TYR A 238 -11.30 8.94 17.48
CA TYR A 238 -10.11 9.24 18.28
C TYR A 238 -9.67 8.04 19.11
N LEU A 239 -10.60 7.35 19.79
CA LEU A 239 -10.29 6.17 20.59
C LEU A 239 -9.73 5.03 19.72
N THR A 240 -10.26 4.84 18.51
CA THR A 240 -9.72 3.89 17.52
C THR A 240 -8.27 4.25 17.15
N ASP A 241 -8.00 5.49 16.76
CA ASP A 241 -6.65 5.90 16.33
C ASP A 241 -5.64 5.87 17.49
N LEU A 242 -6.06 6.24 18.71
CA LEU A 242 -5.23 6.12 19.90
C LEU A 242 -4.90 4.65 20.20
N THR A 243 -5.86 3.75 20.01
CA THR A 243 -5.65 2.31 20.18
C THR A 243 -4.66 1.79 19.13
N ASP A 244 -4.83 2.16 17.86
CA ASP A 244 -3.93 1.74 16.78
C ASP A 244 -2.51 2.26 16.97
N LEU A 245 -2.35 3.53 17.36
CA LEU A 245 -1.04 4.12 17.62
C LEU A 245 -0.37 3.50 18.85
N THR A 246 -1.14 3.23 19.91
CA THR A 246 -0.62 2.53 21.10
C THR A 246 -0.18 1.11 20.74
N ARG A 247 -0.99 0.38 19.96
CA ARG A 247 -0.64 -0.95 19.45
C ARG A 247 0.64 -0.89 18.60
N GLN A 248 0.80 0.14 17.76
CA GLN A 248 2.00 0.34 16.94
C GLN A 248 3.24 0.58 17.81
N VAL A 249 3.15 1.43 18.82
CA VAL A 249 4.23 1.67 19.79
C VAL A 249 4.64 0.38 20.49
N LEU A 250 3.67 -0.39 21.01
CA LEU A 250 3.92 -1.67 21.67
C LEU A 250 4.56 -2.70 20.74
N GLN A 251 4.17 -2.72 19.46
CA GLN A 251 4.78 -3.57 18.45
C GLN A 251 6.26 -3.19 18.21
N VAL A 252 6.57 -1.90 18.07
CA VAL A 252 7.97 -1.43 17.91
C VAL A 252 8.80 -1.74 19.15
N LEU A 253 8.25 -1.55 20.35
CA LEU A 253 8.91 -1.95 21.60
C LEU A 253 9.14 -3.47 21.63
N GLY A 254 8.16 -4.27 21.23
CA GLY A 254 8.28 -5.72 21.12
C GLY A 254 9.46 -6.15 20.23
N ASP A 255 9.64 -5.49 19.08
CA ASP A 255 10.79 -5.71 18.20
C ASP A 255 12.13 -5.34 18.88
N GLN A 256 12.17 -4.24 19.64
CA GLN A 256 13.36 -3.83 20.39
C GLN A 256 13.71 -4.81 21.53
N TYR A 257 12.73 -5.24 22.31
CA TYR A 257 12.92 -6.23 23.37
C TYR A 257 13.33 -7.59 22.79
N TYR A 258 12.74 -8.01 21.67
CA TYR A 258 13.17 -9.21 20.96
C TYR A 258 14.66 -9.17 20.58
N LYS A 259 15.16 -8.03 20.07
CA LYS A 259 16.60 -7.86 19.77
C LYS A 259 17.47 -8.04 21.01
N LYS A 260 17.08 -7.44 22.15
CA LYS A 260 17.80 -7.55 23.43
C LYS A 260 17.80 -8.99 23.95
N LEU A 261 16.63 -9.65 23.99
CA LEU A 261 16.49 -11.04 24.41
C LEU A 261 17.37 -11.97 23.58
N LYS A 262 17.34 -11.82 22.25
CA LYS A 262 18.19 -12.58 21.32
C LYS A 262 19.68 -12.36 21.58
N GLN A 263 20.09 -11.13 21.89
CA GLN A 263 21.48 -10.81 22.24
C GLN A 263 21.90 -11.44 23.56
N HIS A 264 21.09 -11.31 24.62
CA HIS A 264 21.39 -11.90 25.93
C HIS A 264 21.43 -13.42 25.90
N PHE A 265 20.54 -14.05 25.14
CA PHE A 265 20.56 -15.48 24.87
C PHE A 265 21.88 -15.92 24.21
N ARG A 266 22.31 -15.23 23.13
CA ARG A 266 23.56 -15.54 22.42
C ARG A 266 24.81 -15.37 23.31
N LEU A 267 24.79 -14.36 24.19
CA LEU A 267 25.86 -14.08 25.13
C LEU A 267 25.78 -14.90 26.43
N LYS A 268 24.82 -15.82 26.56
CA LYS A 268 24.57 -16.63 27.76
C LYS A 268 24.39 -15.80 29.05
N LYS A 269 23.86 -14.58 28.95
CA LYS A 269 23.58 -13.69 30.09
C LYS A 269 22.20 -14.01 30.70
N ARG A 270 22.12 -15.06 31.52
CA ARG A 270 20.86 -15.61 32.07
C ARG A 270 20.00 -14.57 32.79
N GLU A 271 20.58 -13.78 33.70
CA GLU A 271 19.84 -12.80 34.51
C GLU A 271 19.22 -11.67 33.68
N LEU A 272 19.84 -11.28 32.57
CA LEU A 272 19.30 -10.26 31.66
C LEU A 272 18.29 -10.83 30.65
N PHE A 273 18.26 -12.16 30.51
CA PHE A 273 17.35 -12.86 29.61
C PHE A 273 16.01 -13.20 30.29
N GLN A 274 16.05 -13.53 31.58
CA GLN A 274 14.88 -13.81 32.42
C GLN A 274 14.12 -12.53 32.75
#